data_AF-A0A401PZP7-F1
#
_entry.id   AF-A0A401PZP7-F1
#
_cell.length_a   1.000
_cell.length_b   1.000
_cell.length_c   1.000
_cell.angle_alpha   90.00
_cell.angle_beta   90.00
_cell.angle_gamma   90.00
#
_symmetry.space_group_name_H-M   'P 1'
#
loop_
_entity.id
_entity.type
_entity.pdbx_description
1 polymer ?
#
loop_
_entity_poly.entity_id
_entity_poly.type
_entity_poly.pdbx_seq_one_letter_code
_entity_poly.pdbx_strand_id
1 'polypeptide(L)'
;MEPSSPGDWEPSTPGNIQPYTPGNIQPSPPGRGAGSRENPVHFQQQNYERIRNRLYRDQKLFRDRKFPAGEEALGPLNKPGIEWIRASELFTNPQFFVDSISMTDICQGNLGDCWFLAAMSSLTLDENLFAYVVPSDQTFQKMYAGIFRFRVRVWD
;
A
#
# COMPACT_ATOMS: atom_id res chain seq x y z
N MET A 1 -54.58 2.19 -29.37
CA MET A 1 -53.28 2.03 -28.72
C MET A 1 -52.23 2.34 -29.77
N GLU A 2 -51.76 3.58 -29.79
CA GLU A 2 -50.73 4.05 -30.73
C GLU A 2 -49.33 3.78 -30.14
N PRO A 3 -48.33 3.42 -30.95
CA PRO A 3 -46.95 3.31 -30.49
C PRO A 3 -46.26 4.69 -30.47
N SER A 4 -45.58 4.99 -29.36
CA SER A 4 -44.85 6.23 -29.12
C SER A 4 -43.67 6.43 -30.08
N SER A 5 -43.49 7.67 -30.55
CA SER A 5 -42.39 8.13 -31.41
C SER A 5 -40.99 7.91 -30.80
N PRO A 6 -39.96 7.64 -31.64
CA PRO A 6 -38.57 7.59 -31.20
C PRO A 6 -38.02 9.02 -31.03
N GLY A 7 -37.39 9.29 -29.87
CA GLY A 7 -36.82 10.59 -29.54
C GLY A 7 -35.61 10.94 -30.40
N ASP A 8 -35.55 12.22 -30.79
CA ASP A 8 -34.48 12.83 -31.58
C ASP A 8 -33.14 12.83 -30.82
N TRP A 9 -32.07 12.43 -31.50
CA TRP A 9 -30.70 12.53 -31.02
C TRP A 9 -30.07 13.82 -31.58
N GLU A 10 -29.48 14.65 -30.72
CA GLU A 10 -28.66 15.79 -31.16
C GLU A 10 -27.16 15.47 -30.99
N PRO A 11 -26.30 15.70 -32.01
CA PRO A 11 -24.87 15.53 -31.87
C PRO A 11 -24.23 16.64 -31.01
N SER A 12 -23.52 16.24 -29.95
CA SER A 12 -22.69 17.16 -29.17
C SER A 12 -21.46 17.60 -29.97
N THR A 13 -21.23 18.91 -30.06
CA THR A 13 -20.02 19.52 -30.65
C THR A 13 -18.72 19.02 -29.99
N PRO A 14 -17.60 18.91 -30.73
CA PRO A 14 -16.33 18.49 -30.15
C PRO A 14 -15.79 19.54 -29.18
N GLY A 15 -15.70 19.18 -27.89
CA GLY A 15 -15.11 20.03 -26.85
C GLY A 15 -13.62 20.29 -27.11
N ASN A 16 -13.25 21.56 -27.02
CA ASN A 16 -11.91 22.10 -27.17
C ASN A 16 -10.92 21.47 -26.15
N ILE A 17 -9.90 20.74 -26.62
CA ILE A 17 -8.87 20.15 -25.75
C ILE A 17 -7.87 21.23 -25.37
N GLN A 18 -7.94 21.70 -24.11
CA GLN A 18 -6.89 22.53 -23.52
C GLN A 18 -5.69 21.66 -23.11
N PRO A 19 -4.44 22.04 -23.44
CA PRO A 19 -3.25 21.28 -23.03
C PRO A 19 -3.07 21.27 -21.50
N TYR A 20 -2.71 20.10 -20.97
CA TYR A 20 -2.42 19.89 -19.55
C TYR A 20 -1.20 20.71 -19.11
N THR A 21 -1.44 21.77 -18.35
CA THR A 21 -0.39 22.44 -17.55
C THR A 21 -0.15 21.66 -16.26
N PRO A 22 1.11 21.33 -15.91
CA PRO A 22 1.43 20.76 -14.60
C PRO A 22 0.96 21.73 -13.51
N GLY A 23 -0.08 21.35 -12.77
CA GLY A 23 -0.62 22.18 -11.71
C GLY A 23 0.44 22.46 -10.65
N ASN A 24 0.66 23.74 -10.38
CA ASN A 24 1.28 24.18 -9.13
C ASN A 24 0.62 23.43 -7.98
N ILE A 25 1.43 22.73 -7.19
CA ILE A 25 1.00 22.10 -5.94
C ILE A 25 0.51 23.24 -5.05
N GLN A 26 -0.81 23.47 -5.03
CA GLN A 26 -1.40 24.33 -4.02
C GLN A 26 -1.05 23.72 -2.66
N PRO A 27 -0.43 24.47 -1.74
CA PRO A 27 -0.22 23.97 -0.39
C PRO A 27 -1.58 23.61 0.18
N SER A 28 -1.68 22.40 0.72
CA SER A 28 -2.88 21.90 1.40
C SER A 28 -3.37 22.95 2.40
N PRO A 29 -4.71 23.08 2.61
CA PRO A 29 -5.23 23.90 3.71
C PRO A 29 -4.56 23.49 5.02
N PRO A 30 -4.49 24.36 6.06
CA PRO A 30 -3.77 24.08 7.30
C PRO A 30 -4.38 22.86 8.00
N GLY A 31 -3.91 21.70 7.58
CA GLY A 31 -4.32 20.40 8.03
C GLY A 31 -3.57 20.10 9.31
N ARG A 32 -4.23 19.34 10.18
CA ARG A 32 -3.69 18.77 11.42
C ARG A 32 -2.21 18.42 11.21
N GLY A 33 -1.33 18.99 12.05
CA GLY A 33 0.12 19.02 11.85
C GLY A 33 0.75 17.66 11.54
N ALA A 34 1.98 17.67 11.02
CA ALA A 34 2.74 16.44 10.75
C ALA A 34 2.69 15.49 11.96
N GLY A 35 2.42 14.21 11.69
CA GLY A 35 2.20 13.19 12.74
C GLY A 35 0.74 12.96 13.11
N SER A 36 -0.19 13.74 12.55
CA SER A 36 -1.62 13.45 12.64
C SER A 36 -1.99 12.16 11.89
N ARG A 37 -3.19 11.64 12.17
CA ARG A 37 -3.76 10.50 11.46
C ARG A 37 -3.85 10.79 9.96
N GLU A 38 -4.17 12.01 9.59
CA GLU A 38 -4.36 12.42 8.19
C GLU A 38 -3.03 12.69 7.47
N ASN A 39 -1.97 13.06 8.23
CA ASN A 39 -0.65 13.40 7.70
C ASN A 39 0.48 12.69 8.48
N PRO A 40 0.62 11.35 8.32
CA PRO A 40 1.63 10.59 9.03
C PRO A 40 3.05 10.97 8.56
N VAL A 41 3.99 11.03 9.50
CA VAL A 41 5.40 11.29 9.20
C VAL A 41 6.01 10.07 8.50
N HIS A 42 6.86 10.32 7.51
CA HIS A 42 7.65 9.26 6.88
C HIS A 42 8.74 8.76 7.82
N PHE A 43 8.66 7.48 8.21
CA PHE A 43 9.71 6.84 8.99
C PHE A 43 11.05 6.96 8.27
N GLN A 44 12.06 7.46 8.98
CA GLN A 44 13.40 7.71 8.44
C GLN A 44 13.43 8.44 7.09
N GLN A 45 12.46 9.34 6.86
CA GLN A 45 12.33 10.15 5.64
C GLN A 45 12.12 9.32 4.35
N GLN A 46 11.67 8.07 4.47
CA GLN A 46 11.34 7.20 3.34
C GLN A 46 9.93 7.50 2.81
N ASN A 47 9.83 8.29 1.75
CA ASN A 47 8.56 8.56 1.06
C ASN A 47 8.23 7.41 0.09
N TYR A 48 7.22 6.61 0.43
CA TYR A 48 6.77 5.45 -0.36
C TYR A 48 6.51 5.79 -1.82
N GLU A 49 5.70 6.81 -2.11
CA GLU A 49 5.29 7.15 -3.47
C GLU A 49 6.50 7.54 -4.33
N ARG A 50 7.38 8.37 -3.78
CA ARG A 50 8.60 8.81 -4.46
C ARG A 50 9.54 7.63 -4.75
N ILE A 51 9.70 6.72 -3.79
CA ILE A 51 10.56 5.54 -3.92
C ILE A 51 9.97 4.57 -4.95
N ARG A 52 8.69 4.22 -4.84
CA ARG A 52 7.97 3.33 -5.76
C ARG A 52 8.04 3.84 -7.19
N ASN A 53 7.68 5.11 -7.42
CA ASN A 53 7.60 5.67 -8.77
C ASN A 53 8.98 5.75 -9.44
N ARG A 54 10.03 6.08 -8.68
CA ARG A 54 11.39 6.06 -9.18
C ARG A 54 11.81 4.64 -9.57
N LEU A 55 11.65 3.67 -8.66
CA LEU A 55 12.12 2.30 -8.88
C LEU A 55 11.34 1.59 -9.98
N TYR A 56 10.03 1.83 -10.07
CA TYR A 56 9.20 1.33 -11.15
C TYR A 56 9.70 1.84 -12.52
N ARG A 57 10.00 3.14 -12.62
CA ARG A 57 10.58 3.74 -13.83
C ARG A 57 11.95 3.15 -14.17
N ASP A 58 12.79 2.95 -13.16
CA ASP A 58 14.14 2.40 -13.31
C ASP A 58 14.13 0.87 -13.51
N GLN A 59 12.95 0.22 -13.54
CA GLN A 59 12.77 -1.24 -13.60
C GLN A 59 13.56 -1.99 -12.52
N LYS A 60 13.56 -1.45 -11.30
CA LYS A 60 14.28 -2.00 -10.14
C LYS A 60 13.31 -2.36 -9.02
N LEU A 61 13.69 -3.36 -8.23
CA LEU A 61 13.00 -3.72 -7.00
C LEU A 61 13.65 -3.02 -5.80
N PHE A 62 12.81 -2.56 -4.88
CA PHE A 62 13.23 -1.89 -3.66
C PHE A 62 14.01 -2.83 -2.75
N ARG A 63 15.18 -2.38 -2.29
CA ARG A 63 15.93 -2.97 -1.19
C ARG A 63 16.03 -1.94 -0.09
N ASP A 64 15.49 -2.27 1.09
CA ASP A 64 15.52 -1.34 2.20
C ASP A 64 16.92 -1.26 2.79
N ARG A 65 17.50 -0.05 2.79
CA ARG A 65 18.81 0.20 3.41
C ARG A 65 18.70 0.48 4.90
N LYS A 66 17.51 0.79 5.39
CA LYS A 66 17.23 1.06 6.81
C LYS A 66 16.85 -0.21 7.57
N PHE A 67 16.39 -1.22 6.84
CA PHE A 67 16.11 -2.56 7.34
C PHE A 67 16.61 -3.61 6.33
N PRO A 68 17.94 -3.77 6.20
CA PRO A 68 18.54 -4.73 5.26
C PRO A 68 18.13 -6.18 5.54
N ALA A 69 18.03 -6.97 4.48
CA ALA A 69 17.71 -8.40 4.53
C ALA A 69 18.95 -9.23 4.94
N GLY A 70 19.42 -9.03 6.16
CA GLY A 70 20.56 -9.73 6.78
C GLY A 70 20.17 -10.42 8.09
N GLU A 71 21.14 -11.03 8.76
CA GLU A 71 20.93 -11.70 10.05
C GLU A 71 20.47 -10.72 11.14
N GLU A 72 20.92 -9.46 11.07
CA GLU A 72 20.56 -8.38 11.97
C GLU A 72 19.05 -8.08 11.99
N ALA A 73 18.35 -8.31 10.88
CA ALA A 73 16.91 -8.09 10.79
C ALA A 73 16.10 -9.15 11.57
N LEU A 74 16.70 -10.30 11.88
CA LEU A 74 16.09 -11.34 12.71
C LEU A 74 16.25 -11.07 14.22
N GLY A 75 17.10 -10.12 14.58
CA GLY A 75 17.39 -9.78 15.97
C GLY A 75 17.88 -11.00 16.78
N PRO A 76 17.41 -11.18 18.03
CA PRO A 76 17.87 -12.26 18.90
C PRO A 76 17.59 -13.68 18.40
N LEU A 77 16.73 -13.85 17.38
CA LEU A 77 16.40 -15.18 16.85
C LEU A 77 17.62 -15.85 16.20
N ASN A 78 18.47 -15.05 15.54
CA ASN A 78 19.66 -15.42 14.78
C ASN A 78 19.74 -16.92 14.40
N LYS A 79 18.81 -17.36 13.53
CA LYS A 79 18.69 -18.76 13.10
C LYS A 79 19.48 -18.97 11.81
N PRO A 80 20.44 -19.92 11.77
CA PRO A 80 21.17 -20.24 10.55
C PRO A 80 20.25 -20.86 9.50
N GLY A 81 20.58 -20.66 8.22
CA GLY A 81 19.85 -21.26 7.10
C GLY A 81 18.57 -20.54 6.68
N ILE A 82 18.39 -19.28 7.08
CA ILE A 82 17.28 -18.44 6.61
C ILE A 82 17.70 -17.71 5.32
N GLU A 83 16.84 -17.80 4.30
CA GLU A 83 16.98 -17.07 3.05
C GLU A 83 15.83 -16.05 2.91
N TRP A 84 16.17 -14.85 2.44
CA TRP A 84 15.21 -13.77 2.22
C TRP A 84 14.70 -13.82 0.78
N ILE A 85 13.47 -14.28 0.57
CA ILE A 85 12.85 -14.47 -0.74
C ILE A 85 11.60 -13.60 -0.87
N ARG A 86 11.35 -13.01 -2.04
CA ARG A 86 10.13 -12.22 -2.28
C ARG A 86 8.95 -13.13 -2.61
N ALA A 87 7.74 -12.71 -2.26
CA ALA A 87 6.52 -13.41 -2.66
C ALA A 87 6.40 -13.59 -4.19
N SER A 88 6.89 -12.62 -4.99
CA SER A 88 6.92 -12.71 -6.46
C SER A 88 7.94 -13.70 -7.02
N GLU A 89 8.88 -14.18 -6.19
CA GLU A 89 9.84 -15.22 -6.56
C GLU A 89 9.32 -16.61 -6.15
N LEU A 90 8.45 -16.69 -5.12
CA LEU A 90 7.85 -17.93 -4.64
C LEU A 90 6.57 -18.32 -5.38
N PHE A 91 5.76 -17.34 -5.77
CA PHE A 91 4.43 -17.57 -6.33
C PHE A 91 4.30 -16.92 -7.71
N THR A 92 3.61 -17.60 -8.63
CA THR A 92 3.35 -17.10 -9.98
C THR A 92 2.43 -15.88 -10.00
N ASN A 93 1.48 -15.82 -9.06
CA ASN A 93 0.50 -14.75 -8.96
C ASN A 93 0.27 -14.33 -7.50
N PRO A 94 1.27 -13.70 -6.84
CA PRO A 94 1.12 -13.25 -5.47
C PRO A 94 0.03 -12.18 -5.37
N GLN A 95 -0.80 -12.26 -4.34
CA GLN A 95 -1.83 -11.26 -4.04
C GLN A 95 -1.48 -10.57 -2.73
N PHE A 96 -1.71 -9.25 -2.66
CA PHE A 96 -1.52 -8.53 -1.40
C PHE A 96 -2.70 -8.80 -0.47
N PHE A 97 -3.91 -8.85 -1.03
CA PHE A 97 -5.12 -9.37 -0.40
C PHE A 97 -5.90 -10.18 -1.44
N VAL A 98 -6.55 -11.26 -1.00
CA VAL A 98 -7.50 -12.03 -1.78
C VAL A 98 -8.89 -11.72 -1.23
N ASP A 99 -9.81 -11.29 -2.09
CA ASP A 99 -11.19 -10.92 -1.73
C ASP A 99 -11.28 -9.86 -0.61
N SER A 100 -11.54 -10.29 0.62
CA SER A 100 -11.66 -9.47 1.83
C SER A 100 -10.71 -10.00 2.91
N ILE A 101 -10.20 -9.12 3.77
CA ILE A 101 -9.39 -9.54 4.90
C ILE A 101 -10.25 -10.26 5.93
N SER A 102 -9.77 -11.42 6.38
CA SER A 102 -10.37 -12.20 7.46
C SER A 102 -9.37 -12.42 8.58
N MET A 103 -9.87 -12.61 9.80
CA MET A 103 -9.07 -13.07 10.94
C MET A 103 -8.32 -14.37 10.62
N THR A 104 -8.88 -15.21 9.74
CA THR A 104 -8.33 -16.51 9.33
C THR A 104 -7.11 -16.42 8.42
N ASP A 105 -6.77 -15.22 7.92
CA ASP A 105 -5.61 -15.02 7.04
C ASP A 105 -4.27 -15.06 7.81
N ILE A 106 -4.33 -15.08 9.14
CA ILE A 106 -3.17 -14.98 10.02
C ILE A 106 -2.89 -16.34 10.66
N CYS A 107 -1.78 -16.96 10.24
CA CYS A 107 -1.27 -18.21 10.80
C CYS A 107 0.06 -17.95 11.52
N GLN A 108 0.18 -18.46 12.75
CA GLN A 108 1.40 -18.29 13.54
C GLN A 108 2.58 -19.09 12.98
N GLY A 109 3.71 -18.41 12.81
CA GLY A 109 4.99 -19.02 12.49
C GLY A 109 5.81 -19.39 13.73
N ASN A 110 7.11 -19.62 13.55
CA ASN A 110 7.99 -20.18 14.59
C ASN A 110 8.69 -19.09 15.45
N LEU A 111 8.11 -17.89 15.55
CA LEU A 111 8.73 -16.72 16.21
C LEU A 111 8.24 -16.49 17.65
N GLY A 112 7.14 -17.12 18.07
CA GLY A 112 6.58 -16.94 19.43
C GLY A 112 5.93 -15.57 19.65
N ASP A 113 5.49 -14.92 18.57
CA ASP A 113 4.89 -13.59 18.50
C ASP A 113 3.35 -13.64 18.49
N CYS A 114 2.75 -14.64 19.15
CA CYS A 114 1.30 -14.82 19.17
C CYS A 114 0.54 -13.58 19.68
N TRP A 115 1.15 -12.81 20.58
CA TRP A 115 0.61 -11.54 21.08
C TRP A 115 0.46 -10.50 19.96
N PHE A 116 1.39 -10.45 19.02
CA PHE A 116 1.34 -9.54 17.88
C PHE A 116 0.31 -10.02 16.85
N LEU A 117 0.29 -11.33 16.57
CA LEU A 117 -0.67 -11.92 15.64
C LEU A 117 -2.11 -11.77 16.14
N ALA A 118 -2.37 -11.94 17.44
CA ALA A 118 -3.69 -11.68 18.02
C ALA A 118 -4.13 -10.22 17.84
N ALA A 119 -3.21 -9.25 17.95
CA ALA A 119 -3.51 -7.84 17.69
C ALA A 119 -3.79 -7.59 16.20
N MET A 120 -3.03 -8.18 15.28
CA MET A 120 -3.28 -8.11 13.84
C MET A 120 -4.62 -8.76 13.45
N SER A 121 -4.96 -9.90 14.06
CA SER A 121 -6.26 -10.57 13.89
C SER A 121 -7.41 -9.73 14.43
N SER A 122 -7.21 -9.01 15.54
CA SER A 122 -8.22 -8.09 16.06
C SER A 122 -8.40 -6.87 15.17
N LEU A 123 -7.32 -6.42 14.51
CA LEU A 123 -7.36 -5.30 13.57
C LEU A 123 -8.24 -5.60 12.35
N THR A 124 -8.37 -6.86 11.92
CA THR A 124 -9.22 -7.22 10.78
C THR A 124 -10.72 -7.06 11.06
N LEU A 125 -11.11 -6.93 12.34
CA LEU A 125 -12.50 -6.73 12.75
C LEU A 125 -12.99 -5.28 12.59
N ASP A 126 -12.08 -4.31 12.41
CA ASP A 126 -12.41 -2.91 12.13
C ASP A 126 -11.83 -2.50 10.77
N GLU A 127 -12.67 -2.55 9.74
CA GLU A 127 -12.29 -2.22 8.36
C GLU A 127 -11.70 -0.82 8.22
N ASN A 128 -12.21 0.17 8.96
CA ASN A 128 -11.77 1.55 8.88
C ASN A 128 -10.38 1.72 9.49
N LEU A 129 -10.14 1.06 10.62
CA LEU A 129 -8.82 1.05 11.24
C LEU A 129 -7.83 0.23 10.42
N PHE A 130 -8.26 -0.91 9.88
CA PHE A 130 -7.44 -1.74 9.01
C PHE A 130 -7.00 -0.96 7.77
N ALA A 131 -7.93 -0.36 7.02
CA ALA A 131 -7.61 0.44 5.82
C ALA A 131 -6.71 1.65 6.12
N TYR A 132 -6.75 2.15 7.36
CA TYR A 132 -5.83 3.16 7.83
C TYR A 132 -4.41 2.61 8.04
N VAL A 133 -4.27 1.49 8.76
CA VAL A 133 -2.97 0.86 9.06
C VAL A 133 -2.35 0.25 7.82
N VAL A 134 -3.15 -0.37 6.96
CA VAL A 134 -2.76 -1.02 5.72
C VAL A 134 -3.50 -0.37 4.54
N PRO A 135 -2.91 0.65 3.90
CA PRO A 135 -3.53 1.30 2.74
C PRO A 135 -3.82 0.29 1.62
N SER A 136 -5.03 0.36 1.05
CA SER A 136 -5.56 -0.60 0.06
C SER A 136 -5.06 -0.39 -1.37
N ASP A 137 -4.31 0.68 -1.63
CA ASP A 137 -3.76 1.04 -2.95
C ASP A 137 -2.45 0.30 -3.29
N GLN A 138 -2.23 -0.87 -2.68
CA GLN A 138 -1.00 -1.64 -2.77
C GLN A 138 -1.27 -3.01 -3.37
N THR A 139 -0.43 -3.42 -4.32
CA THR A 139 -0.65 -4.61 -5.15
C THR A 139 0.68 -5.13 -5.70
N PHE A 140 0.73 -6.43 -5.99
CA PHE A 140 1.85 -7.05 -6.71
C PHE A 140 1.77 -6.86 -8.23
N GLN A 141 0.63 -6.41 -8.75
CA GLN A 141 0.36 -6.34 -10.18
C GLN A 141 0.70 -4.95 -10.72
N LYS A 142 -0.03 -3.91 -10.28
CA LYS A 142 0.10 -2.56 -10.85
C LYS A 142 1.22 -1.78 -10.19
N MET A 143 2.13 -1.23 -11.01
CA MET A 143 3.24 -0.37 -10.55
C MET A 143 4.09 -1.02 -9.44
N TYR A 144 4.22 -2.34 -9.46
CA TYR A 144 4.98 -3.07 -8.46
C TYR A 144 6.48 -2.78 -8.61
N ALA A 145 7.10 -2.38 -7.50
CA ALA A 145 8.54 -2.12 -7.39
C ALA A 145 9.14 -2.75 -6.13
N GLY A 146 8.53 -3.82 -5.61
CA GLY A 146 9.06 -4.54 -4.45
C GLY A 146 8.97 -3.81 -3.11
N ILE A 147 8.06 -2.82 -2.98
CA ILE A 147 7.88 -2.01 -1.77
C ILE A 147 6.39 -1.94 -1.36
N PHE A 148 6.16 -1.99 -0.04
CA PHE A 148 4.88 -1.76 0.61
C PHE A 148 5.03 -0.69 1.71
N ARG A 149 3.91 -0.17 2.20
CA ARG A 149 3.82 0.79 3.29
C ARG A 149 2.73 0.40 4.28
N PHE A 150 2.97 0.75 5.53
CA PHE A 150 2.04 0.58 6.63
C PHE A 150 2.06 1.86 7.48
N ARG A 151 0.98 2.13 8.20
CA ARG A 151 0.90 3.22 9.18
C ARG A 151 0.84 2.62 10.58
N VAL A 152 1.82 2.96 11.41
CA VAL A 152 1.87 2.54 12.80
C VAL A 152 1.89 3.77 13.70
N ARG A 153 1.20 3.67 14.85
CA ARG A 153 1.29 4.69 15.89
C ARG A 153 2.47 4.34 16.79
N VAL A 154 3.45 5.23 16.82
CA VAL A 154 4.56 5.16 17.78
C VAL A 154 4.17 6.05 18.95
N TRP A 155 4.32 5.52 20.16
CA TRP A 155 4.21 6.28 21.38
C TRP A 155 5.63 6.54 21.87
N ASP A 156 5.93 7.81 22.16
CA ASP A 156 7.18 8.22 22.78
C ASP A 156 7.12 8.02 24.30
#